data_AF-A0A941W3X0-F1
#
_entry.id   AF-A0A941W3X0-F1
#
_cell.length_a   1.000
_cell.length_b   1.000
_cell.length_c   1.000
_cell.angle_alpha   90.00
_cell.angle_beta   90.00
_cell.angle_gamma   90.00
#
_symmetry.space_group_name_H-M   'P 1'
#
loop_
_entity.id
_entity.type
_entity.pdbx_description
1 polymer ?
#
loop_
_entity_poly.entity_id
_entity_poly.type
_entity_poly.pdbx_seq_one_letter_code
_entity_poly.pdbx_strand_id
1 'polypeptide(L)' 'MKRKHFLTKYAVFSKEFWLTKTLEEYGFEFLREGSNYTIFANGEIKIPIGRHKDISPGTARKIAKEIHVPWVEFVSKIS' A
#
# COMPACT_ATOMS: atom_id res chain seq x y z
N MET A 1 -20.85 -15.84 17.56
CA MET A 1 -20.08 -14.66 17.12
C MET A 1 -18.69 -15.12 16.64
N LYS A 2 -18.54 -15.53 15.37
CA LYS A 2 -17.26 -15.93 14.77
C LYS A 2 -17.15 -15.32 13.37
N ARG A 3 -16.51 -14.16 13.24
CA ARG A 3 -16.07 -13.59 11.96
C ARG A 3 -14.69 -12.95 12.14
N LYS A 4 -13.65 -13.78 12.23
CA LYS A 4 -12.24 -13.33 12.17
C LYS A 4 -11.36 -14.38 11.47
N HIS A 5 -11.79 -14.87 10.31
CA HIS A 5 -10.98 -15.82 9.52
C HIS A 5 -11.04 -15.67 8.00
N PHE A 6 -11.67 -14.62 7.50
CA PHE A 6 -11.62 -14.23 6.09
C PHE A 6 -10.96 -12.86 6.12
N LEU A 7 -9.69 -12.71 5.80
CA LEU A 7 -9.19 -12.47 4.46
C LEU A 7 -7.67 -12.39 4.64
N THR A 8 -6.87 -13.04 3.81
CA THR A 8 -5.43 -12.74 3.52
C THR A 8 -4.58 -13.99 3.31
N LYS A 9 -4.98 -14.86 2.38
CA LYS A 9 -4.00 -15.71 1.71
C LYS A 9 -3.91 -15.43 0.20
N TYR A 10 -4.96 -14.87 -0.41
CA TYR A 10 -5.06 -14.68 -1.87
C TYR A 10 -5.73 -13.35 -2.30
N ALA A 11 -5.84 -12.36 -1.41
CA ALA A 11 -6.47 -11.09 -1.78
C ALA A 11 -5.54 -10.29 -2.71
N VAL A 12 -6.01 -10.01 -3.92
CA VAL A 12 -5.39 -9.09 -4.85
C VAL A 12 -6.09 -7.75 -4.70
N PHE A 13 -5.35 -6.68 -4.35
CA PHE A 13 -5.93 -5.36 -4.14
C PHE A 13 -5.72 -4.49 -5.38
N SER A 14 -6.80 -3.86 -5.86
CA SER A 14 -6.77 -2.88 -6.95
C SER A 14 -6.01 -1.63 -6.47
N LYS A 15 -4.88 -1.35 -7.13
CA LYS A 15 -3.77 -0.63 -6.51
C LYS A 15 -3.80 0.88 -6.69
N GLU A 16 -4.21 1.39 -7.85
CA GLU A 16 -3.77 2.74 -8.23
C GLU A 16 -4.45 3.87 -7.46
N PHE A 17 -5.77 3.83 -7.25
CA PHE A 17 -6.46 4.95 -6.61
C PHE A 17 -6.30 4.91 -5.08
N TRP A 18 -6.54 3.76 -4.46
CA TRP A 18 -6.59 3.66 -3.00
C TRP A 18 -5.21 3.73 -2.35
N LEU A 19 -4.19 3.12 -2.95
CA LEU A 19 -2.83 3.13 -2.39
C LEU A 19 -2.20 4.52 -2.47
N THR A 20 -2.37 5.21 -3.59
CA THR A 20 -1.88 6.59 -3.77
C THR A 20 -2.53 7.52 -2.74
N LYS A 21 -3.86 7.46 -2.61
CA LYS A 21 -4.57 8.25 -1.58
C LYS A 21 -4.15 7.91 -0.17
N THR A 22 -3.99 6.62 0.14
CA THR A 22 -3.53 6.19 1.46
C THR A 22 -2.14 6.74 1.76
N LEU A 23 -1.23 6.71 0.78
CA LEU A 23 0.11 7.27 0.92
C LEU A 23 0.06 8.80 1.13
N GLU A 24 -0.75 9.52 0.33
CA GLU A 24 -0.98 10.97 0.51
C GLU A 24 -1.52 11.31 1.91
N GLU A 25 -2.48 10.53 2.43
CA GLU A 25 -3.00 10.70 3.80
C GLU A 25 -1.93 10.51 4.88
N TYR A 26 -0.91 9.68 4.62
CA TYR A 26 0.24 9.50 5.50
C TYR A 26 1.40 10.46 5.19
N GLY A 27 1.17 11.51 4.39
CA GLY A 27 2.14 12.55 4.10
C GLY A 27 3.17 12.18 3.04
N PHE A 28 2.92 11.13 2.24
CA PHE A 28 3.76 10.80 1.10
C PHE A 28 3.29 11.52 -0.15
N GLU A 29 4.24 12.12 -0.86
CA GLU A 29 3.99 12.80 -2.13
C GLU A 29 4.64 12.04 -3.28
N PHE A 30 4.09 12.23 -4.48
CA PHE A 30 4.74 11.74 -5.70
C PHE A 30 6.12 12.39 -5.86
N LEU A 31 7.15 11.55 -5.96
CA LEU A 31 8.52 12.02 -6.18
C LEU A 31 8.91 11.95 -7.65
N ARG A 32 8.73 10.77 -8.28
CA ARG A 32 9.02 10.55 -9.70
C ARG A 32 8.48 9.22 -10.22
N GLU A 33 8.31 9.15 -11.54
CA GLU A 33 8.15 7.90 -12.29
C GLU A 33 9.52 7.25 -12.53
N GLY A 34 9.62 5.95 -12.25
CA GLY A 34 10.67 5.06 -12.75
C GLY A 34 10.11 4.08 -13.78
N SER A 35 10.98 3.25 -14.38
CA SER A 35 10.58 2.37 -15.49
C SER A 35 9.39 1.46 -15.17
N ASN A 36 9.39 0.82 -13.99
CA ASN A 36 8.33 -0.11 -13.56
C ASN A 36 7.63 0.32 -12.26
N TYR A 37 8.05 1.43 -11.66
CA TYR A 37 7.63 1.85 -10.33
C TYR A 37 7.35 3.34 -10.30
N THR A 38 6.30 3.73 -9.62
CA THR A 38 6.06 5.11 -9.18
C THR A 38 6.65 5.26 -7.79
N ILE A 39 7.46 6.29 -7.55
CA ILE A 39 8.15 6.48 -6.26
C ILE A 39 7.44 7.59 -5.49
N PHE A 40 7.05 7.27 -4.25
CA PHE A 40 6.50 8.21 -3.28
C PHE A 40 7.53 8.52 -2.19
N ALA A 41 7.50 9.71 -1.60
CA ALA A 41 8.38 10.10 -0.51
C ALA A 41 7.70 11.08 0.45
N ASN A 42 8.07 11.02 1.74
CA ASN A 42 7.58 11.94 2.78
C ASN A 42 8.72 12.77 3.41
N GLY A 43 9.84 12.94 2.69
CA GLY A 43 11.05 13.60 3.19
C GLY A 43 11.98 12.70 4.01
N GLU A 44 11.47 11.63 4.62
CA GLU A 44 12.26 10.69 5.44
C GLU A 44 12.57 9.40 4.68
N ILE A 45 11.54 8.79 4.08
CA ILE A 45 11.66 7.50 3.39
C ILE A 45 11.05 7.56 1.99
N LYS A 46 11.45 6.61 1.13
CA LYS A 46 10.98 6.48 -0.25
C LYS A 46 10.33 5.12 -0.43
N ILE A 47 9.11 5.10 -0.97
CA ILE A 47 8.34 3.88 -1.20
C ILE A 47 8.15 3.67 -2.72
N PRO A 48 8.75 2.62 -3.30
CA PRO A 48 8.53 2.26 -4.69
C PRO A 48 7.24 1.43 -4.84
N ILE A 49 6.29 1.95 -5.62
CA ILE A 49 5.01 1.32 -5.92
C ILE A 49 5.04 0.81 -7.35
N GLY A 50 5.08 -0.51 -7.54
CA GLY A 50 5.10 -1.09 -8.90
C GLY A 50 3.85 -0.70 -9.71
N ARG A 51 3.98 -0.44 -11.01
CA ARG A 51 2.86 0.00 -11.88
C ARG A 51 1.87 -1.10 -12.28
N HIS A 52 2.02 -2.30 -11.72
CA HIS A 52 1.04 -3.37 -11.90
C HIS A 52 -0.28 -2.96 -11.22
N LYS A 53 -1.41 -3.22 -11.88
CA LYS A 53 -2.78 -2.92 -11.40
C LYS A 53 -3.08 -3.50 -10.01
N ASP A 54 -2.32 -4.53 -9.65
CA ASP A 54 -2.50 -5.36 -8.49
C ASP A 54 -1.28 -5.27 -7.57
N ILE A 55 -1.52 -5.23 -6.26
CA ILE A 55 -0.48 -5.38 -5.25
C ILE A 55 -0.63 -6.72 -4.53
N SER A 56 0.48 -7.47 -4.43
CA SER A 56 0.49 -8.70 -3.66
C SER A 56 0.31 -8.40 -2.16
N PRO A 57 -0.33 -9.30 -1.38
CA PRO A 57 -0.42 -9.17 0.07
C PRO A 57 0.95 -8.97 0.75
N GLY A 58 2.00 -9.62 0.21
CA GLY A 58 3.36 -9.50 0.74
C GLY A 58 3.90 -8.08 0.56
N THR A 59 3.71 -7.48 -0.61
CA THR A 59 4.11 -6.09 -0.86
C THR A 59 3.30 -5.11 -0.02
N ALA A 60 1.98 -5.30 0.08
CA ALA A 60 1.11 -4.46 0.90
C ALA A 60 1.52 -4.48 2.39
N ARG A 61 1.86 -5.66 2.94
CA ARG A 61 2.36 -5.79 4.32
C ARG A 61 3.71 -5.11 4.52
N LYS A 62 4.61 -5.18 3.54
CA LYS A 62 5.90 -4.47 3.59
C LYS A 62 5.69 -2.96 3.64
N ILE A 63 4.84 -2.43 2.76
CA ILE A 63 4.51 -1.00 2.75
C ILE A 63 3.92 -0.59 4.10
N ALA A 64 2.90 -1.28 4.61
CA ALA A 64 2.30 -0.98 5.90
C ALA A 64 3.33 -0.91 7.03
N LYS A 65 4.29 -1.85 7.03
CA LYS A 65 5.40 -1.87 7.99
C LYS A 65 6.35 -0.68 7.81
N GLU A 66 6.73 -0.36 6.57
CA GLU A 66 7.65 0.74 6.24
C GLU A 66 7.07 2.11 6.61
N ILE A 67 5.76 2.29 6.42
CA ILE A 67 5.07 3.53 6.79
C ILE A 67 4.57 3.53 8.26
N HIS A 68 4.95 2.53 9.05
CA HIS A 68 4.57 2.38 10.46
C HIS A 68 3.05 2.36 10.75
N VAL A 69 2.24 1.84 9.81
CA VAL A 69 0.79 1.74 9.93
C VAL A 69 0.36 0.31 10.31
N PRO A 70 -0.55 0.12 11.29
CA PRO A 70 -1.10 -1.18 11.61
C PRO A 70 -1.73 -1.87 10.38
N TRP A 71 -1.44 -3.15 10.16
CA TRP A 71 -1.95 -3.90 9.00
C TRP A 71 -3.47 -3.85 8.84
N VAL A 72 -4.21 -3.91 9.95
CA VAL A 72 -5.68 -3.87 9.94
C VAL A 72 -6.20 -2.53 9.43
N GLU A 73 -5.57 -1.43 9.84
CA GLU A 73 -5.90 -0.08 9.40
C GLU A 73 -5.55 0.11 7.92
N PHE A 74 -4.35 -0.32 7.53
CA PHE A 74 -3.90 -0.24 6.14
C PHE A 74 -4.84 -0.99 5.19
N VAL A 75 -5.21 -2.24 5.50
CA VAL A 75 -6.12 -3.04 4.67
C VAL A 75 -7.49 -2.40 4.54
N SER A 76 -8.00 -1.77 5.61
CA SER A 76 -9.31 -1.12 5.56
C SER A 76 -9.38 0.04 4.57
N LYS A 77 -8.23 0.66 4.24
CA LYS A 77 -8.13 1.77 3.28
C LYS A 77 -7.88 1.33 1.84
N ILE A 78 -7.34 0.12 1.63
CA ILE A 78 -7.00 -0.41 0.30
C ILE A 78 -7.94 -1.53 -0.19
N SER A 79 -8.90 -1.95 0.64
CA SER A 79 -9.86 -3.03 0.35
C SER A 79 -11.19 -2.53 -0.20
#